data_AF-A0A3E1DZ07-F1
#
_entry.id   AF-A0A3E1DZ07-F1
#
_cell.length_a   1.000
_cell.length_b   1.000
_cell.length_c   1.000
_cell.angle_alpha   90.00
_cell.angle_beta   90.00
_cell.angle_gamma   90.00
#
_symmetry.space_group_name_H-M   'P 1'
#
loop_
_entity.id
_entity.type
_entity.pdbx_description
1 polymer ?
#
loop_
_entity_poly.entity_id
_entity_poly.type
_entity_poly.pdbx_seq_one_letter_code
_entity_poly.pdbx_strand_id
1 'polypeptide(L)'
;MIGMVACTSAPPEPKLSPPLAEVSHSAWAEAELIGAKVPRSMLMVGHGTSMLPLYASGTVLVIQPLQWEHLRAGMTVVYYKPGAMPLMLVAHVLKARNGAAWVTQGLSRAEPDMTAVTPENYMGVVVAACHRPDSAPAGLAVLQHLAVKSEANCLMRCHVEGSGSRQPADHTARPGLPDKTLGPK
;
A
#
# COMPACT_ATOMS: atom_id res chain seq x y z
N MET A 1 -39.12 29.77 -8.03
CA MET A 1 -38.61 28.44 -7.64
C MET A 1 -37.21 28.28 -8.19
N ILE A 2 -36.22 28.10 -7.31
CA ILE A 2 -34.81 27.98 -7.66
C ILE A 2 -34.56 26.54 -8.11
N GLY A 3 -34.17 26.34 -9.37
CA GLY A 3 -33.82 25.03 -9.90
C GLY A 3 -32.44 24.61 -9.39
N MET A 4 -32.39 23.51 -8.63
CA MET A 4 -31.14 22.81 -8.35
C MET A 4 -30.69 22.13 -9.64
N VAL A 5 -29.65 22.68 -10.28
CA VAL A 5 -28.85 21.92 -11.24
C VAL A 5 -28.07 20.90 -10.43
N ALA A 6 -28.54 19.65 -10.43
CA ALA A 6 -27.73 18.54 -9.99
C ALA A 6 -26.56 18.43 -10.98
N CYS A 7 -25.39 18.94 -10.58
CA CYS A 7 -24.15 18.67 -11.29
C CYS A 7 -23.86 17.17 -11.16
N THR A 8 -24.41 16.36 -12.05
CA THR A 8 -24.02 14.97 -12.23
C THR A 8 -22.59 14.97 -12.76
N SER A 9 -21.60 15.07 -11.86
CA SER A 9 -20.21 14.93 -12.27
C SER A 9 -20.02 13.53 -12.82
N ALA A 10 -19.47 13.40 -14.02
CA ALA A 10 -19.19 12.11 -14.62
C ALA A 10 -18.39 11.21 -13.65
N PRO A 11 -18.62 9.87 -13.69
CA PRO A 11 -17.81 8.93 -12.94
C PRO A 11 -16.31 9.15 -13.21
N PRO A 12 -15.44 8.98 -12.21
CA PRO A 12 -14.00 9.09 -12.42
C PRO A 12 -13.56 8.08 -13.47
N GLU A 13 -12.86 8.54 -14.50
CA GLU A 13 -12.29 7.63 -15.50
C GLU A 13 -10.92 7.14 -14.99
N PRO A 14 -10.74 5.84 -14.72
CA PRO A 14 -9.48 5.28 -14.22
C PRO A 14 -8.47 5.07 -15.36
N LYS A 15 -8.35 6.03 -16.29
CA LYS A 15 -7.55 5.91 -17.53
C LYS A 15 -6.07 5.60 -17.28
N LEU A 16 -5.53 6.00 -16.12
CA LEU A 16 -4.14 5.78 -15.75
C LEU A 16 -4.00 4.74 -14.64
N SER A 17 -5.09 4.12 -14.20
CA SER A 17 -5.05 2.97 -13.31
C SER A 17 -4.72 1.72 -14.13
N PRO A 18 -3.88 0.81 -13.60
CA PRO A 18 -3.59 -0.42 -14.31
C PRO A 18 -4.86 -1.26 -14.45
N PRO A 19 -5.07 -1.92 -15.60
CA PRO A 19 -6.14 -2.88 -15.75
C PRO A 19 -5.94 -4.04 -14.77
N LEU A 20 -7.04 -4.74 -14.45
CA LEU A 20 -6.96 -5.97 -13.66
C LEU A 20 -6.39 -7.10 -14.52
N ALA A 21 -5.23 -7.63 -14.13
CA ALA A 21 -4.66 -8.83 -14.73
C ALA A 21 -5.27 -10.06 -14.07
N GLU A 22 -6.05 -10.83 -14.83
CA GLU A 22 -6.53 -12.13 -14.40
C GLU A 22 -5.43 -13.19 -14.57
N VAL A 23 -5.15 -13.93 -13.49
CA VAL A 23 -4.11 -14.96 -13.48
C VAL A 23 -4.70 -16.31 -13.12
N SER A 24 -4.12 -17.37 -13.68
CA SER A 24 -4.54 -18.76 -13.41
C SER A 24 -3.92 -19.33 -12.12
N HIS A 25 -2.79 -18.76 -11.67
CA HIS A 25 -2.06 -19.13 -10.46
C HIS A 25 -2.31 -18.16 -9.29
N SER A 26 -1.45 -18.19 -8.27
CA SER A 26 -1.54 -17.29 -7.12
C SER A 26 -1.34 -15.82 -7.54
N ALA A 27 -2.39 -15.01 -7.38
CA ALA A 27 -2.33 -13.56 -7.60
C ALA A 27 -1.27 -12.87 -6.73
N TRP A 28 -1.01 -13.39 -5.53
CA TRP A 28 0.06 -12.90 -4.66
C TRP A 28 1.44 -13.17 -5.26
N ALA A 29 1.67 -14.39 -5.74
CA ALA A 29 2.95 -14.76 -6.34
C ALA A 29 3.22 -13.95 -7.63
N GLU A 30 2.19 -13.72 -8.46
CA GLU A 30 2.34 -12.84 -9.63
C GLU A 30 2.70 -11.42 -9.21
N ALA A 31 1.99 -10.86 -8.23
CA ALA A 31 2.28 -9.53 -7.71
C ALA A 31 3.69 -9.43 -7.12
N GLU A 32 4.23 -10.48 -6.50
CA GLU A 32 5.61 -10.52 -6.03
C GLU A 32 6.62 -10.47 -7.18
N LEU A 33 6.38 -11.22 -8.27
CA LEU A 33 7.23 -11.20 -9.47
C LEU A 33 7.23 -9.83 -10.14
N ILE A 34 6.08 -9.17 -10.19
CA ILE A 34 5.96 -7.79 -10.70
C ILE A 34 6.66 -6.82 -9.74
N GLY A 35 6.35 -6.91 -8.45
CA GLY A 35 6.90 -6.03 -7.40
C GLY A 35 8.42 -6.09 -7.32
N ALA A 36 9.03 -7.25 -7.55
CA ALA A 36 10.49 -7.40 -7.61
C ALA A 36 11.16 -6.56 -8.71
N LYS A 37 10.40 -6.15 -9.74
CA LYS A 37 10.87 -5.29 -10.84
C LYS A 37 10.50 -3.82 -10.65
N VAL A 38 9.67 -3.50 -9.65
CA VAL A 38 9.19 -2.15 -9.38
C VAL A 38 9.90 -1.58 -8.15
N PRO A 39 10.72 -0.53 -8.30
CA PRO A 39 11.48 0.06 -7.21
C PRO A 39 10.57 0.50 -6.06
N ARG A 40 10.96 0.12 -4.82
CA ARG A 40 10.28 0.51 -3.58
C ARG A 40 8.80 0.14 -3.55
N SER A 41 8.40 -0.89 -4.30
CA SER A 41 7.01 -1.32 -4.31
C SER A 41 6.62 -2.04 -3.02
N MET A 42 5.33 -2.04 -2.73
CA MET A 42 4.70 -2.82 -1.68
C MET A 42 3.46 -3.53 -2.23
N LEU A 43 3.08 -4.63 -1.57
CA LEU A 43 1.92 -5.42 -1.96
C LEU A 43 0.80 -5.24 -0.94
N MET A 44 -0.43 -5.11 -1.42
CA MET A 44 -1.63 -5.07 -0.58
C MET A 44 -2.76 -5.89 -1.19
N VAL A 45 -3.65 -6.44 -0.36
CA VAL A 45 -4.86 -7.10 -0.83
C VAL A 45 -6.03 -6.16 -0.64
N GLY A 46 -6.70 -5.80 -1.73
CA GLY A 46 -7.90 -4.99 -1.72
C GLY A 46 -9.09 -5.73 -1.10
N HIS A 47 -9.91 -5.01 -0.33
CA HIS A 47 -11.13 -5.53 0.25
C HIS A 47 -12.30 -4.56 0.00
N GLY A 48 -13.50 -5.12 -0.12
CA GLY A 48 -14.73 -4.36 -0.31
C GLY A 48 -15.10 -4.15 -1.78
N THR A 49 -16.02 -3.21 -2.01
CA THR A 49 -16.66 -2.98 -3.32
C THR A 49 -16.46 -1.56 -3.84
N SER A 50 -15.67 -0.73 -3.16
CA SER A 50 -15.50 0.70 -3.52
C SER A 50 -14.87 0.91 -4.88
N MET A 51 -14.06 -0.05 -5.34
CA MET A 51 -13.34 0.00 -6.61
C MET A 51 -13.97 -0.86 -7.71
N LEU A 52 -15.17 -1.42 -7.50
CA LEU A 52 -15.90 -2.08 -8.58
C LEU A 52 -16.29 -1.06 -9.66
N PRO A 53 -16.26 -1.45 -10.96
CA PRO A 53 -15.96 -2.80 -11.46
C PRO A 53 -14.46 -3.08 -11.67
N LEU A 54 -13.57 -2.11 -11.45
CA LEU A 54 -12.15 -2.21 -11.80
C LEU A 54 -11.40 -3.23 -10.94
N TYR A 55 -11.52 -3.13 -9.61
CA TYR A 55 -10.87 -4.05 -8.67
C TYR A 55 -11.90 -4.71 -7.76
N ALA A 56 -12.01 -6.03 -7.87
CA ALA A 56 -12.81 -6.84 -6.97
C ALA A 56 -12.09 -7.10 -5.64
N SER A 57 -12.84 -7.46 -4.60
CA SER A 57 -12.26 -7.92 -3.32
C SER A 57 -11.33 -9.11 -3.55
N GLY A 58 -10.18 -9.14 -2.89
CA GLY A 58 -9.13 -10.14 -3.10
C GLY A 58 -8.15 -9.82 -4.22
N THR A 59 -8.31 -8.68 -4.93
CA THR A 59 -7.29 -8.18 -5.86
C THR A 59 -6.00 -7.87 -5.11
N VAL A 60 -4.87 -8.39 -5.59
CA VAL A 60 -3.54 -8.05 -5.08
C VAL A 60 -3.00 -6.85 -5.86
N LEU A 61 -2.70 -5.77 -5.15
CA LEU A 61 -2.22 -4.51 -5.68
C LEU A 61 -0.72 -4.41 -5.48
N VAL A 62 0.00 -4.04 -6.53
CA VAL A 62 1.40 -3.59 -6.46
C VAL A 62 1.39 -2.07 -6.41
N ILE A 63 1.90 -1.49 -5.33
CA ILE A 63 1.85 -0.07 -5.05
C ILE A 63 3.26 0.49 -5.10
N GLN A 64 3.46 1.58 -5.85
CA GLN A 64 4.72 2.30 -5.94
C GLN A 64 4.58 3.71 -5.34
N PRO A 65 5.47 4.13 -4.42
CA PRO A 65 5.46 5.48 -3.88
C PRO A 65 6.06 6.47 -4.90
N LEU A 66 5.24 6.88 -5.88
CA LEU A 66 5.64 7.93 -6.83
C LEU A 66 5.74 9.28 -6.13
N GLN A 67 6.62 10.14 -6.65
CA GLN A 67 6.72 11.53 -6.20
C GLN A 67 5.38 12.26 -6.37
N TRP A 68 5.07 13.16 -5.45
CA TRP A 68 3.78 13.85 -5.37
C TRP A 68 3.44 14.62 -6.65
N GLU A 69 4.47 15.19 -7.28
CA GLU A 69 4.40 15.99 -8.50
C GLU A 69 4.04 15.15 -9.74
N HIS A 70 4.24 13.83 -9.67
CA HIS A 70 3.92 12.91 -10.76
C HIS A 70 2.50 12.37 -10.72
N LEU A 71 1.75 12.67 -9.65
CA LEU A 71 0.35 12.28 -9.55
C LEU A 71 -0.49 12.96 -10.63
N ARG A 72 -1.38 12.19 -11.26
CA ARG A 72 -2.30 12.69 -12.28
C ARG A 72 -3.71 12.15 -12.06
N ALA A 73 -4.69 12.93 -12.50
CA ALA A 73 -6.06 12.48 -12.57
C ALA A 73 -6.16 11.17 -13.37
N GLY A 74 -6.99 10.24 -12.88
CA GLY A 74 -7.19 8.92 -13.43
C GLY A 74 -6.25 7.83 -12.90
N MET A 75 -5.30 8.15 -12.01
CA MET A 75 -4.49 7.15 -11.30
C MET A 75 -5.24 6.63 -10.07
N THR A 76 -5.12 5.34 -9.74
CA THR A 76 -5.54 4.81 -8.43
C THR A 76 -4.43 5.00 -7.41
N VAL A 77 -4.72 5.67 -6.30
CA VAL A 77 -3.80 5.87 -5.19
C VAL A 77 -4.27 5.14 -3.94
N VAL A 78 -3.30 4.74 -3.11
CA VAL A 78 -3.54 4.27 -1.74
C VAL A 78 -3.19 5.39 -0.77
N TYR A 79 -4.08 5.64 0.17
CA TYR A 79 -3.90 6.69 1.17
C TYR A 79 -4.66 6.36 2.46
N TYR A 80 -4.27 7.04 3.55
CA TYR A 80 -4.93 6.94 4.83
C TYR A 80 -6.17 7.83 4.89
N LYS A 81 -7.32 7.22 5.19
CA LYS A 81 -8.61 7.89 5.38
C LYS A 81 -9.03 7.80 6.85
N PRO A 82 -8.87 8.89 7.63
CA PRO A 82 -9.29 8.92 9.03
C PRO A 82 -10.77 8.57 9.16
N GLY A 83 -11.12 7.75 10.16
CA GLY A 83 -12.52 7.38 10.44
C GLY A 83 -13.12 6.32 9.51
N ALA A 84 -12.37 5.81 8.53
CA ALA A 84 -12.76 4.61 7.81
C ALA A 84 -12.54 3.38 8.72
N MET A 85 -13.58 2.97 9.43
CA MET A 85 -13.60 1.71 10.20
C MET A 85 -14.24 0.61 9.35
N PRO A 86 -13.68 -0.61 9.29
CA PRO A 86 -12.49 -1.08 10.00
C PRO A 86 -11.14 -0.81 9.29
N LEU A 87 -11.15 -0.28 8.06
CA LEU A 87 -9.94 -0.12 7.23
C LEU A 87 -9.59 1.35 7.03
N MET A 88 -8.52 1.79 7.68
CA MET A 88 -8.05 3.17 7.57
C MET A 88 -7.28 3.44 6.27
N LEU A 89 -6.94 2.42 5.49
CA LEU A 89 -6.30 2.55 4.18
C LEU A 89 -7.29 2.21 3.08
N VAL A 90 -7.35 3.08 2.06
CA VAL A 90 -8.26 2.91 0.92
C VAL A 90 -7.53 3.16 -0.39
N ALA A 91 -7.96 2.47 -1.44
CA ALA A 91 -7.48 2.67 -2.80
C ALA A 91 -8.58 3.32 -3.64
N HIS A 92 -8.41 4.55 -4.12
CA HIS A 92 -9.39 5.27 -4.93
C HIS A 92 -8.75 6.08 -6.07
N VAL A 93 -9.55 6.49 -7.05
CA VAL A 93 -9.08 7.19 -8.25
C VAL A 93 -8.92 8.67 -7.98
N LEU A 94 -7.76 9.25 -8.33
CA LEU A 94 -7.53 10.69 -8.36
C LEU A 94 -8.44 11.34 -9.41
N LYS A 95 -9.31 12.28 -9.03
CA LYS A 95 -10.18 13.01 -9.98
C LYS A 95 -9.59 14.32 -10.43
N ALA A 96 -9.20 15.13 -9.48
CA ALA A 96 -8.78 16.49 -9.73
C ALA A 96 -7.84 16.95 -8.62
N ARG A 97 -6.94 17.85 -8.99
CA ARG A 97 -6.10 18.55 -8.03
C ARG A 97 -6.85 19.78 -7.52
N ASN A 98 -6.90 19.95 -6.20
CA ASN A 98 -7.46 21.12 -5.54
C ASN A 98 -6.37 21.76 -4.67
N GLY A 99 -5.67 22.75 -5.22
CA GLY A 99 -4.49 23.34 -4.59
C GLY A 99 -3.39 22.31 -4.36
N ALA A 100 -2.94 22.17 -3.11
CA ALA A 100 -1.91 21.21 -2.72
C ALA A 100 -2.44 19.77 -2.53
N ALA A 101 -3.76 19.58 -2.51
CA ALA A 101 -4.41 18.30 -2.25
C ALA A 101 -5.06 17.71 -3.51
N TRP A 102 -5.41 16.44 -3.45
CA TRP A 102 -6.16 15.74 -4.48
C TRP A 102 -7.54 15.33 -3.99
N VAL A 103 -8.52 15.49 -4.87
CA VAL A 103 -9.85 14.89 -4.72
C VAL A 103 -9.80 13.46 -5.26
N THR A 104 -10.28 12.51 -4.47
CA THR A 104 -10.42 11.10 -4.87
C THR A 104 -11.87 10.66 -4.95
N GLN A 105 -12.10 9.51 -5.60
CA GLN A 105 -13.40 8.87 -5.63
C GLN A 105 -13.26 7.36 -5.85
N GLY A 106 -14.02 6.57 -5.10
CA GLY A 106 -14.25 5.16 -5.40
C GLY A 106 -15.18 5.01 -6.61
N LEU A 107 -14.91 4.03 -7.47
CA LEU A 107 -15.63 3.83 -8.73
C LEU A 107 -17.10 3.40 -8.55
N SER A 108 -17.45 2.79 -7.42
CA SER A 108 -18.83 2.33 -7.17
C SER A 108 -19.76 3.39 -6.58
N ARG A 109 -19.29 4.63 -6.39
CA ARG A 109 -20.09 5.77 -5.93
C ARG A 109 -20.01 6.93 -6.91
N ALA A 110 -21.04 7.77 -6.95
CA ALA A 110 -21.09 8.95 -7.80
C ALA A 110 -20.35 10.14 -7.18
N GLU A 111 -20.31 10.20 -5.85
CA GLU A 111 -19.75 11.30 -5.09
C GLU A 111 -18.25 11.13 -4.83
N PRO A 112 -17.46 12.22 -4.87
CA PRO A 112 -16.09 12.22 -4.38
C PRO A 112 -15.98 11.88 -2.90
N ASP A 113 -14.79 11.43 -2.49
CA ASP A 113 -14.48 11.27 -1.08
C ASP A 113 -14.47 12.62 -0.36
N MET A 114 -14.99 12.63 0.87
CA MET A 114 -14.89 13.78 1.77
C MET A 114 -13.46 14.02 2.26
N THR A 115 -12.61 13.00 2.23
CA THR A 115 -11.21 13.08 2.63
C THR A 115 -10.35 13.27 1.39
N ALA A 116 -9.71 14.44 1.28
CA ALA A 116 -8.72 14.70 0.25
C ALA A 116 -7.42 13.93 0.54
N VAL A 117 -6.69 13.61 -0.53
CA VAL A 117 -5.33 13.08 -0.43
C VAL A 117 -4.36 14.24 -0.33
N THR A 118 -3.47 14.17 0.64
CA THR A 118 -2.41 15.15 0.90
C THR A 118 -1.06 14.43 0.93
N PRO A 119 0.07 15.15 0.84
CA PRO A 119 1.39 14.51 0.96
C PRO A 119 1.56 13.66 2.23
N GLU A 120 0.89 14.05 3.31
CA GLU A 120 1.02 13.41 4.63
C GLU A 120 0.22 12.11 4.76
N ASN A 121 -0.89 11.96 4.01
CA ASN A 121 -1.73 10.77 4.06
C ASN A 121 -1.54 9.83 2.87
N TYR A 122 -0.77 10.24 1.86
CA TYR A 122 -0.51 9.48 0.65
C TYR A 122 0.55 8.38 0.86
N MET A 123 0.28 7.20 0.30
CA MET A 123 1.18 6.05 0.40
C MET A 123 1.81 5.66 -0.94
N GLY A 124 1.04 5.69 -2.03
CA GLY A 124 1.55 5.31 -3.35
C GLY A 124 0.48 5.19 -4.42
N VAL A 125 0.91 4.95 -5.65
CA VAL A 125 0.06 4.67 -6.82
C VAL A 125 0.01 3.17 -7.06
N VAL A 126 -1.16 2.64 -7.40
CA VAL A 126 -1.29 1.27 -7.89
C VAL A 126 -0.69 1.19 -9.29
N VAL A 127 0.34 0.36 -9.47
CA VAL A 127 1.06 0.20 -10.75
C VAL A 127 0.82 -1.17 -11.40
N ALA A 128 0.32 -2.14 -10.65
CA ALA A 128 -0.25 -3.37 -11.18
C ALA A 128 -1.34 -3.90 -10.24
N ALA A 129 -2.26 -4.69 -10.79
CA ALA A 129 -3.33 -5.34 -10.06
C ALA A 129 -3.53 -6.75 -10.60
N CYS A 130 -3.50 -7.75 -9.72
CA CYS A 130 -3.64 -9.17 -10.07
C CYS A 130 -4.84 -9.78 -9.34
N HIS A 131 -5.62 -10.60 -10.03
CA HIS A 131 -6.73 -11.33 -9.42
C HIS A 131 -6.81 -12.75 -9.98
N ARG A 132 -7.24 -13.70 -9.14
CA ARG A 132 -7.52 -15.07 -9.55
C ARG A 132 -9.04 -15.29 -9.51
N PRO A 133 -9.69 -15.59 -10.65
CA PRO A 133 -11.16 -15.69 -10.74
C PRO A 133 -11.84 -16.71 -9.80
N ASP A 134 -11.10 -17.67 -9.23
CA ASP A 134 -11.63 -18.74 -8.35
C ASP A 134 -11.08 -18.73 -6.92
N SER A 135 -10.40 -17.66 -6.49
CA SER A 135 -10.07 -17.54 -5.07
C SER A 135 -11.35 -17.27 -4.28
N ALA A 136 -11.81 -18.24 -3.48
CA ALA A 136 -12.84 -18.03 -2.46
C ALA A 136 -12.61 -16.70 -1.72
N PRO A 137 -13.67 -15.96 -1.33
CA PRO A 137 -13.54 -14.60 -0.81
C PRO A 137 -12.44 -14.55 0.25
N ALA A 138 -11.40 -13.78 -0.06
CA ALA A 138 -10.09 -13.80 0.59
C ALA A 138 -10.11 -13.38 2.08
N GLY A 139 -11.29 -13.18 2.68
CA GLY A 139 -11.45 -12.78 4.07
C GLY A 139 -10.83 -13.77 5.06
N LEU A 140 -10.88 -15.08 4.80
CA LEU A 140 -10.34 -16.09 5.73
C LEU A 140 -8.90 -16.54 5.38
N ALA A 141 -8.59 -16.72 4.09
CA ALA A 141 -7.28 -17.22 3.66
C ALA A 141 -6.15 -16.19 3.87
N VAL A 142 -6.45 -14.89 3.75
CA VAL A 142 -5.49 -13.80 4.02
C VAL A 142 -5.20 -13.71 5.51
N LEU A 143 -6.20 -13.88 6.38
CA LEU A 143 -5.98 -13.91 7.83
C LEU A 143 -5.11 -15.10 8.25
N GLN A 144 -5.23 -16.26 7.62
CA GLN A 144 -4.37 -17.42 7.90
C GLN A 144 -2.92 -17.19 7.45
N HIS A 145 -2.70 -16.57 6.28
CA HIS A 145 -1.35 -16.20 5.84
C HIS A 145 -0.72 -15.07 6.69
N LEU A 146 -1.54 -14.15 7.21
CA LEU A 146 -1.10 -13.12 8.15
C LEU A 146 -0.80 -13.73 9.53
N ALA A 147 -1.62 -14.67 10.03
CA ALA A 147 -1.42 -15.32 11.31
C ALA A 147 -0.19 -16.24 11.33
N VAL A 148 0.06 -16.99 10.25
CA VAL A 148 1.25 -17.86 10.14
C VAL A 148 2.56 -17.06 10.02
N LYS A 149 2.51 -15.82 9.52
CA LYS A 149 3.67 -14.90 9.49
C LYS A 149 3.79 -14.01 10.73
N SER A 150 2.86 -14.09 11.69
CA SER A 150 2.77 -13.20 12.85
C SER A 150 3.69 -13.58 14.01
N GLU A 151 4.28 -14.77 14.03
CA GLU A 151 5.31 -15.10 15.00
C GLU A 151 6.68 -14.76 14.40
N ALA A 152 7.18 -13.57 14.73
CA ALA A 152 8.50 -13.03 14.40
C ALA A 152 8.75 -12.63 12.93
N ASN A 153 8.04 -11.62 12.43
CA ASN A 153 8.64 -10.42 11.80
C ASN A 153 7.57 -9.55 11.15
N CYS A 154 7.44 -8.34 11.66
CA CYS A 154 6.65 -7.27 11.07
C CYS A 154 7.01 -7.11 9.57
N LEU A 155 6.03 -7.25 8.68
CA LEU A 155 6.17 -7.18 7.22
C LEU A 155 6.43 -5.74 6.73
N MET A 156 7.56 -5.18 7.14
CA MET A 156 8.24 -4.05 6.50
C MET A 156 9.58 -4.58 6.00
N ARG A 157 9.59 -5.28 4.87
CA ARG A 157 10.84 -5.49 4.13
C ARG A 157 11.16 -4.17 3.40
N CYS A 158 11.56 -3.16 4.18
CA CYS A 158 12.18 -1.96 3.64
C CYS A 158 13.48 -2.39 2.95
N HIS A 159 13.47 -2.41 1.62
CA HIS A 159 14.70 -2.49 0.85
C HIS A 159 15.41 -1.14 1.00
N VAL A 160 16.24 -1.00 2.03
CA VAL A 160 17.22 0.09 2.13
C VAL A 160 18.42 -0.36 1.32
N GLU A 161 18.69 0.31 0.20
CA GLU A 161 19.99 0.26 -0.46
C GLU A 161 21.01 0.93 0.47
N GLY A 162 21.75 0.11 1.22
CA GLY A 162 22.91 0.52 1.99
C GLY A 162 24.17 0.03 1.28
N SER A 163 24.76 0.88 0.47
CA SER A 163 26.15 0.79 0.05
C SER A 163 27.05 0.72 1.28
N GLY A 164 27.92 -0.30 1.34
CA GLY A 164 28.99 -0.38 2.34
C GLY A 164 29.20 -1.77 2.92
N SER A 165 29.94 -2.60 2.20
CA SER A 165 30.55 -3.81 2.75
C SER A 165 31.43 -3.48 3.97
N ARG A 166 31.05 -3.98 5.15
CA ARG A 166 32.01 -4.28 6.23
C ARG A 166 31.59 -5.57 6.91
N GLN A 167 32.37 -6.62 6.68
CA GLN A 167 32.30 -7.86 7.43
C GLN A 167 32.50 -7.57 8.93
N PRO A 168 31.74 -8.21 9.84
CA PRO A 168 32.05 -8.16 11.25
C PRO A 168 33.31 -9.00 11.53
N ALA A 169 34.32 -8.35 12.11
CA ALA A 169 35.50 -8.99 12.65
C ALA A 169 35.12 -9.86 13.86
N ASP A 170 35.70 -11.06 13.88
CA ASP A 170 35.69 -12.00 14.98
C ASP A 170 36.47 -11.42 16.17
N HIS A 171 35.77 -11.13 17.28
CA HIS A 171 36.39 -10.75 18.55
C HIS A 171 35.67 -11.44 19.70
N THR A 172 36.08 -12.69 19.97
CA THR A 172 35.96 -13.27 21.31
C THR A 172 37.03 -12.65 22.22
N ALA A 173 36.64 -11.66 23.02
CA ALA A 173 37.47 -11.15 24.11
C ALA A 173 36.64 -10.97 25.39
N ARG A 174 37.02 -11.73 26.43
CA ARG A 174 36.48 -11.67 27.80
C ARG A 174 36.81 -10.32 28.46
N PRO A 175 35.91 -9.74 29.28
CA PRO A 175 36.27 -8.60 30.14
C PRO A 175 36.94 -9.09 31.43
N GLY A 176 38.08 -8.48 31.76
CA GLY A 176 38.84 -8.66 33.00
C GLY A 176 38.23 -7.92 34.20
N LEU A 177 38.52 -8.46 35.39
CA LEU A 177 38.19 -7.91 36.71
C LEU A 177 39.33 -7.00 37.19
N PRO A 178 39.05 -5.82 37.80
CA PRO A 178 40.11 -4.90 38.23
C PRO A 178 40.74 -5.24 39.58
N ASP A 179 42.06 -5.04 39.62
CA ASP A 179 42.99 -5.07 40.74
C ASP A 179 42.60 -4.10 41.87
N LYS A 180 42.70 -4.56 43.13
CA LYS A 180 42.65 -3.73 44.33
C LYS A 180 43.89 -4.03 45.16
N THR A 181 44.88 -3.14 45.09
CA THR A 181 46.05 -3.12 45.96
C THR A 181 45.94 -2.02 47.04
N LEU A 182 46.52 -2.33 48.22
CA LEU A 182 46.82 -1.51 49.43
C LEU A 182 45.67 -1.22 50.41
N GLY A 183 45.82 -1.35 51.75
CA GLY A 183 46.97 -1.59 52.63
C GLY A 183 46.49 -1.96 54.07
N PRO A 184 47.10 -1.46 55.16
CA PRO A 184 48.30 -2.02 55.80
C PRO A 184 48.10 -2.40 57.30
N LYS A 185 48.88 -3.38 57.80
CA LYS A 185 49.71 -3.34 59.03
C LYS A 185 50.25 -4.72 59.37
#